data_AF-A0A8J7WMY8-F1
#
_entry.id   AF-A0A8J7WMY8-F1
#
_cell.length_a   1.000
_cell.length_b   1.000
_cell.length_c   1.000
_cell.angle_alpha   90.00
_cell.angle_beta   90.00
_cell.angle_gamma   90.00
#
_symmetry.space_group_name_H-M   'P 1'
#
loop_
_entity.id
_entity.type
_entity.pdbx_description
1 polymer ?
#
loop_
_entity_poly.entity_id
_entity_poly.type
_entity_poly.pdbx_seq_one_letter_code
_entity_poly.pdbx_strand_id
1 'polypeptide(L)'
;MLPDATLPASLLALLGNLRYVFTAPGFATFAALATGLIANTGAGTVTGMLTGAGLARTWPHDRAHAFFARAAWSSDTLGLYLSRLIVRTLLPAGAALTVAVDDTLPGPGTTDLHSTPATLVSRYAWRWSTEVTFAEARQELGAGQARNRIQLAVERTTPFALYCHTIVVIWYTLHGHHPADAAERRERQPWYTSKAEPAFADMAAELRRTTIAARFTANAPLKPTDAEIRAVQQAWAQAGLDHAA
;
A
#
# COMPACT_ATOMS: atom_id res chain seq x y z
N MET A 1 6.49 -23.17 3.76
CA MET A 1 7.07 -21.95 3.15
C MET A 1 5.94 -21.05 2.70
N LEU A 2 6.11 -19.72 2.68
CA LEU A 2 5.10 -18.86 2.07
C LEU A 2 5.02 -19.23 0.57
N PRO A 3 3.83 -19.55 0.04
CA PRO A 3 3.67 -19.52 -1.41
C PRO A 3 4.05 -18.12 -1.86
N ASP A 4 4.85 -17.99 -2.92
CA ASP A 4 5.36 -16.72 -3.40
C ASP A 4 4.21 -15.75 -3.61
N ALA A 5 3.92 -14.93 -2.60
CA ALA A 5 3.15 -13.72 -2.78
C ALA A 5 3.95 -12.96 -3.82
N THR A 6 3.47 -12.91 -5.06
CA THR A 6 4.24 -12.32 -6.13
C THR A 6 4.21 -10.81 -5.92
N LEU A 7 5.23 -10.32 -5.22
CA LEU A 7 5.45 -8.92 -4.91
C LEU A 7 6.18 -8.29 -6.10
N PRO A 8 5.80 -7.08 -6.54
CA PRO A 8 6.68 -6.28 -7.38
C PRO A 8 8.06 -6.17 -6.73
N ALA A 9 9.13 -6.34 -7.51
CA ALA A 9 10.50 -6.28 -7.01
C ALA A 9 10.80 -4.94 -6.31
N SER A 10 10.27 -3.83 -6.83
CA SER A 10 10.39 -2.50 -6.22
C SER A 10 9.70 -2.41 -4.85
N LEU A 11 8.50 -2.99 -4.71
CA LEU A 11 7.81 -3.05 -3.43
C LEU A 11 8.56 -3.95 -2.44
N LEU A 12 9.04 -5.11 -2.88
CA LEU A 12 9.83 -6.01 -2.03
C LEU A 12 11.13 -5.36 -1.55
N ALA A 13 11.84 -4.65 -2.44
CA ALA A 13 13.05 -3.91 -2.09
C ALA A 13 12.76 -2.83 -1.04
N LEU A 14 11.64 -2.09 -1.20
CA LEU A 14 11.20 -1.11 -0.23
C LEU A 14 10.90 -1.74 1.13
N LEU A 15 10.04 -2.75 1.16
CA LEU A 15 9.67 -3.48 2.39
C LEU A 15 10.90 -4.13 3.05
N GLY A 16 11.90 -4.55 2.26
CA GLY A 16 13.16 -5.11 2.75
C GLY A 16 13.94 -4.18 3.68
N ASN A 17 13.70 -2.85 3.64
CA ASN A 17 14.27 -1.89 4.59
C ASN A 17 13.69 -2.03 6.01
N LEU A 18 12.51 -2.66 6.14
CA LEU A 18 11.80 -2.85 7.40
C LEU A 18 12.03 -4.24 7.99
N ARG A 19 12.83 -5.10 7.34
CA ARG A 19 13.04 -6.51 7.74
C ARG A 19 13.50 -6.67 9.19
N TYR A 20 14.30 -5.73 9.69
CA TYR A 20 14.88 -5.79 11.03
C TYR A 20 13.90 -5.46 12.16
N VAL A 21 12.69 -4.98 11.82
CA VAL A 21 11.61 -4.76 12.80
C VAL A 21 10.94 -6.09 13.19
N PHE A 22 11.11 -7.13 12.39
CA PHE A 22 10.41 -8.39 12.54
C PHE A 22 11.40 -9.55 12.68
N THR A 23 10.92 -10.67 13.23
CA THR A 23 11.56 -11.97 13.00
C THR A 23 11.47 -12.34 11.53
N ALA A 24 12.35 -13.22 11.03
CA ALA A 24 12.30 -13.69 9.64
C ALA A 24 10.90 -14.19 9.19
N PRO A 25 10.20 -15.08 9.95
CA PRO A 25 8.83 -15.47 9.61
C PRO A 25 7.82 -14.33 9.77
N GLY A 26 8.06 -13.39 10.68
CA GLY A 26 7.22 -12.22 10.91
C GLY A 26 7.28 -11.24 9.73
N PHE A 27 8.47 -10.97 9.19
CA PHE A 27 8.66 -10.10 8.03
C PHE A 27 7.92 -10.63 6.80
N ALA A 28 8.00 -11.94 6.59
CA ALA A 28 7.35 -12.57 5.45
C ALA A 28 5.81 -12.49 5.57
N THR A 29 5.26 -12.61 6.79
CA THR A 29 3.85 -12.33 7.06
C THR A 29 3.49 -10.85 6.89
N PHE A 30 4.33 -9.94 7.38
CA PHE A 30 4.16 -8.50 7.21
C PHE A 30 4.08 -8.12 5.72
N ALA A 31 5.02 -8.58 4.90
CA ALA A 31 5.07 -8.25 3.48
C ALA A 31 3.84 -8.77 2.72
N ALA A 32 3.39 -9.99 3.04
CA ALA A 32 2.17 -10.56 2.49
C ALA A 32 0.92 -9.76 2.87
N LEU A 33 0.76 -9.41 4.15
CA LEU A 33 -0.41 -8.67 4.63
C LEU A 33 -0.41 -7.21 4.16
N ALA A 34 0.75 -6.55 4.09
CA ALA A 34 0.86 -5.17 3.63
C ALA A 34 0.50 -5.07 2.15
N THR A 35 1.06 -5.97 1.34
CA THR A 35 0.71 -6.05 -0.08
C THR A 35 -0.74 -6.43 -0.26
N GLY A 36 -1.25 -7.33 0.58
CA GLY A 36 -2.64 -7.72 0.58
C GLY A 36 -3.58 -6.57 0.87
N LEU A 37 -3.27 -5.74 1.87
CA LEU A 37 -4.04 -4.55 2.19
C LEU A 37 -4.05 -3.55 1.03
N ILE A 38 -2.88 -3.28 0.45
CA ILE A 38 -2.72 -2.33 -0.65
C ILE A 38 -3.44 -2.83 -1.91
N ALA A 39 -3.31 -4.11 -2.23
CA ALA A 39 -3.92 -4.74 -3.41
C ALA A 39 -5.43 -4.94 -3.27
N ASN A 40 -5.95 -4.99 -2.04
CA ASN A 40 -7.37 -5.19 -1.78
C ASN A 40 -8.16 -3.92 -2.07
N THR A 41 -9.29 -4.08 -2.75
CA THR A 41 -10.30 -3.04 -2.99
C THR A 41 -11.58 -3.28 -2.19
N GLY A 42 -11.67 -4.39 -1.45
CA GLY A 42 -12.75 -4.68 -0.51
C GLY A 42 -12.45 -4.17 0.90
N ALA A 43 -13.07 -4.81 1.91
CA ALA A 43 -12.90 -4.39 3.30
C ALA A 43 -11.46 -4.60 3.81
N GLY A 44 -10.88 -3.60 4.49
CA GLY A 44 -9.56 -3.60 5.13
C GLY A 44 -9.44 -4.51 6.37
N THR A 45 -10.12 -5.65 6.35
CA THR A 45 -10.06 -6.68 7.39
C THR A 45 -8.80 -7.55 7.21
N VAL A 46 -8.37 -8.26 8.26
CA VAL A 46 -7.25 -9.23 8.16
C VAL A 46 -7.51 -10.29 7.09
N THR A 47 -8.75 -10.78 6.99
CA THR A 47 -9.17 -11.69 5.90
C THR A 47 -9.13 -11.00 4.54
N GLY A 48 -9.53 -9.73 4.46
CA GLY A 48 -9.41 -8.91 3.24
C GLY A 48 -7.96 -8.76 2.78
N MET A 49 -7.02 -8.58 3.71
CA MET A 49 -5.58 -8.57 3.41
C MET A 49 -5.14 -9.91 2.80
N LEU A 50 -5.58 -11.04 3.37
CA LEU A 50 -5.28 -12.36 2.79
C LEU A 50 -5.84 -12.56 1.39
N THR A 51 -7.08 -12.11 1.15
CA THR A 51 -7.72 -12.15 -0.15
C THR A 51 -6.97 -11.29 -1.16
N GLY A 52 -6.65 -10.04 -0.80
CA GLY A 52 -5.87 -9.13 -1.64
C GLY A 52 -4.46 -9.66 -1.93
N ALA A 53 -3.87 -10.42 -1.02
CA ALA A 53 -2.58 -11.07 -1.21
C ALA A 53 -2.65 -12.32 -2.13
N GLY A 54 -3.85 -12.79 -2.47
CA GLY A 54 -4.05 -14.06 -3.19
C GLY A 54 -3.83 -15.30 -2.32
N LEU A 55 -3.80 -15.15 -1.00
CA LEU A 55 -3.41 -16.18 -0.03
C LEU A 55 -4.59 -16.79 0.74
N ALA A 56 -5.82 -16.28 0.55
CA ALA A 56 -6.99 -16.69 1.33
C ALA A 56 -7.31 -18.20 1.31
N ARG A 57 -6.89 -18.94 0.26
CA ARG A 57 -7.13 -20.39 0.13
C ARG A 57 -5.93 -21.26 0.47
N THR A 58 -4.73 -20.68 0.46
CA THR A 58 -3.46 -21.43 0.55
C THR A 58 -2.73 -21.19 1.86
N TRP A 59 -3.14 -20.16 2.61
CA TRP A 59 -2.45 -19.74 3.81
C TRP A 59 -3.35 -19.76 5.04
N PRO A 60 -2.86 -20.31 6.19
CA PRO A 60 -3.66 -20.39 7.41
C PRO A 60 -4.06 -19.00 7.93
N HIS A 61 -5.36 -18.76 8.07
CA HIS A 61 -5.91 -17.46 8.52
C HIS A 61 -5.51 -17.15 9.96
N ASP A 62 -5.38 -18.18 10.81
CA ASP A 62 -4.94 -18.06 12.20
C ASP A 62 -3.56 -17.39 12.30
N ARG A 63 -2.66 -17.66 11.35
CA ARG A 63 -1.33 -17.06 11.29
C ARG A 63 -1.39 -15.55 11.05
N ALA A 64 -2.29 -15.09 10.18
CA ALA A 64 -2.47 -13.66 9.93
C ALA A 64 -3.06 -12.94 11.15
N HIS A 65 -4.01 -13.54 11.83
CA HIS A 65 -4.53 -13.00 13.09
C HIS A 65 -3.47 -13.04 14.20
N ALA A 66 -2.67 -14.10 14.29
CA ALA A 66 -1.59 -14.24 15.26
C ALA A 66 -0.47 -13.22 15.04
N PHE A 67 -0.25 -12.76 13.81
CA PHE A 67 0.70 -11.68 13.53
C PHE A 67 0.36 -10.40 14.29
N PHE A 68 -0.91 -9.99 14.26
CA PHE A 68 -1.35 -8.82 15.01
C PHE A 68 -1.49 -9.11 16.50
N ALA A 69 -1.95 -10.29 16.90
CA ALA A 69 -2.25 -10.58 18.29
C ALA A 69 -1.04 -11.01 19.15
N ARG A 70 0.01 -11.61 18.56
CA ARG A 70 1.04 -12.34 19.33
C ARG A 70 2.46 -12.24 18.78
N ALA A 71 2.65 -11.93 17.50
CA ALA A 71 4.00 -11.90 16.95
C ALA A 71 4.89 -10.83 17.61
N ALA A 72 6.19 -11.12 17.67
CA ALA A 72 7.21 -10.24 18.22
C ALA A 72 7.58 -9.13 17.22
N TRP A 73 6.90 -7.98 17.35
CA TRP A 73 7.22 -6.72 16.68
C TRP A 73 6.53 -5.56 17.43
N SER A 74 6.97 -4.32 17.22
CA SER A 74 6.40 -3.13 17.85
C SER A 74 5.93 -2.14 16.79
N SER A 75 4.74 -1.56 17.01
CA SER A 75 4.20 -0.51 16.14
C SER A 75 5.12 0.71 16.13
N ASP A 76 5.56 1.15 17.30
CA ASP A 76 6.43 2.32 17.43
C ASP A 76 7.78 2.11 16.73
N THR A 77 8.34 0.90 16.85
CA THR A 77 9.59 0.56 16.15
C THR A 77 9.37 0.59 14.64
N LEU A 78 8.27 0.05 14.13
CA LEU A 78 7.93 0.10 12.71
C LEU A 78 7.77 1.56 12.23
N GLY A 79 7.05 2.38 13.00
CA GLY A 79 6.90 3.81 12.73
C GLY A 79 8.23 4.54 12.67
N LEU A 80 9.13 4.32 13.64
CA LEU A 80 10.46 4.93 13.66
C LEU A 80 11.30 4.54 12.43
N TYR A 81 11.26 3.26 12.03
CA TYR A 81 11.98 2.79 10.84
C TYR A 81 11.40 3.39 9.56
N LEU A 82 10.08 3.55 9.46
CA LEU A 82 9.44 4.24 8.35
C LEU A 82 9.80 5.72 8.31
N SER A 83 9.78 6.43 9.45
CA SER A 83 10.21 7.83 9.52
C SER A 83 11.67 7.99 9.08
N ARG A 84 12.56 7.09 9.50
CA ARG A 84 13.96 7.06 9.02
C ARG A 84 14.05 6.80 7.53
N LEU A 85 13.19 5.92 6.99
CA LEU A 85 13.13 5.64 5.57
C LEU A 85 12.73 6.90 4.79
N ILE A 86 11.68 7.60 5.22
CA ILE A 86 11.25 8.89 4.64
C ILE A 86 12.41 9.88 4.58
N VAL A 87 13.07 10.12 5.72
CA VAL A 87 14.19 11.08 5.78
C VAL A 87 15.32 10.66 4.85
N ARG A 88 15.67 9.38 4.81
CA ARG A 88 16.78 8.89 3.99
C ARG A 88 16.49 8.93 2.49
N THR A 89 15.23 8.75 2.09
CA THR A 89 14.89 8.60 0.66
C THR A 89 14.29 9.86 0.05
N LEU A 90 13.61 10.69 0.84
CA LEU A 90 12.85 11.84 0.32
C LEU A 90 13.45 13.19 0.72
N LEU A 91 14.35 13.26 1.71
CA LEU A 91 15.01 14.51 2.08
C LEU A 91 16.46 14.55 1.53
N PRO A 92 16.87 15.67 0.91
CA PRO A 92 18.28 15.88 0.58
C PRO A 92 19.17 15.88 1.83
N ALA A 93 20.42 15.45 1.67
CA ALA A 93 21.39 15.47 2.77
C ALA A 93 21.59 16.90 3.30
N GLY A 94 21.44 17.07 4.62
CA GLY A 94 21.55 18.37 5.29
C GLY A 94 20.32 19.27 5.18
N ALA A 95 19.24 18.84 4.52
CA ALA A 95 17.99 19.59 4.49
C ALA A 95 17.32 19.61 5.88
N ALA A 96 16.74 20.76 6.25
CA ALA A 96 15.95 20.87 7.46
C ALA A 96 14.66 20.05 7.33
N LEU A 97 14.35 19.24 8.34
CA LEU A 97 13.08 18.54 8.46
C LEU A 97 12.13 19.36 9.33
N THR A 98 11.07 19.91 8.73
CA THR A 98 9.97 20.51 9.50
C THR A 98 8.88 19.48 9.70
N VAL A 99 8.56 19.16 10.96
CA VAL A 99 7.51 18.21 11.32
C VAL A 99 6.34 18.98 11.91
N ALA A 100 5.18 18.91 11.27
CA ALA A 100 3.93 19.34 11.88
C ALA A 100 3.44 18.23 12.82
N VAL A 101 3.27 18.55 14.10
CA VAL A 101 2.73 17.64 15.11
C VAL A 101 1.39 18.20 15.56
N ASP A 102 0.37 17.37 15.55
CA ASP A 102 -0.91 17.67 16.17
C ASP A 102 -0.97 16.97 17.53
N ASP A 103 -1.32 17.71 18.58
CA ASP A 103 -1.52 17.17 19.92
C ASP A 103 -2.85 17.71 20.46
N THR A 104 -3.61 16.86 21.15
CA THR A 104 -4.87 17.24 21.78
C THR A 104 -4.60 17.97 23.09
N LEU A 105 -4.08 19.20 23.00
CA LEU A 105 -3.92 20.09 24.14
C LEU A 105 -5.22 20.88 24.39
N PRO A 106 -5.59 21.14 25.66
CA PRO A 106 -6.73 21.99 25.97
C PRO A 106 -6.41 23.46 25.66
N GLY A 107 -6.69 23.89 24.42
CA GLY A 107 -6.77 25.30 24.02
C GLY A 107 -5.88 25.70 22.83
N PRO A 108 -6.25 26.76 22.08
CA PRO A 108 -5.44 27.29 20.98
C PRO A 108 -4.32 28.18 21.53
N GLY A 109 -3.17 27.60 21.87
CA GLY A 109 -1.98 28.33 22.29
C GLY A 109 -0.75 27.95 21.46
N THR A 110 0.11 28.91 21.12
CA THR A 110 1.44 28.65 20.58
C THR A 110 2.49 28.86 21.67
N THR A 111 3.49 27.99 21.75
CA THR A 111 4.68 28.19 22.59
C THR A 111 5.77 29.00 21.88
N ASP A 112 5.63 29.23 20.58
CA ASP A 112 6.51 30.09 19.79
C ASP A 112 6.10 31.57 19.98
N LEU A 113 6.92 32.31 20.72
CA LEU A 113 6.73 33.72 21.04
C LEU A 113 7.29 34.68 19.98
N HIS A 114 7.95 34.16 18.94
CA HIS A 114 8.72 34.96 17.99
C HIS A 114 8.14 34.96 16.58
N SER A 115 7.35 33.94 16.23
CA SER A 115 6.67 33.88 14.93
C SER A 115 5.60 34.95 14.79
N THR A 116 5.53 35.53 13.59
CA THR A 116 4.44 36.45 13.24
C THR A 116 3.10 35.70 13.17
N PRO A 117 1.95 36.38 13.40
CA PRO A 117 0.64 35.76 13.28
C PRO A 117 0.39 35.08 11.93
N ALA A 118 0.83 35.70 10.83
CA ALA A 118 0.72 35.10 9.49
C ALA A 118 1.47 33.76 9.39
N THR A 119 2.68 33.69 9.94
CA THR A 119 3.49 32.46 9.96
C THR A 119 2.82 31.36 10.79
N LEU A 120 2.25 31.74 11.95
CA LEU A 120 1.51 30.81 12.81
C LEU A 120 0.30 30.23 12.08
N VAL A 121 -0.49 31.06 11.39
CA VAL A 121 -1.65 30.60 10.61
C VAL A 121 -1.23 29.64 9.50
N SER A 122 -0.14 29.95 8.77
CA SER A 122 0.38 29.06 7.73
C SER A 122 0.84 27.71 8.28
N ARG A 123 1.56 27.69 9.41
CA ARG A 123 1.99 26.43 10.06
C ARG A 123 0.79 25.64 10.59
N TYR A 124 -0.20 26.33 11.17
CA TYR A 124 -1.41 25.68 11.66
C TYR A 124 -2.19 24.99 10.53
N ALA A 125 -2.21 25.57 9.34
CA ALA A 125 -2.86 24.96 8.18
C ALA A 125 -2.22 23.61 7.77
N TRP A 126 -0.93 23.38 8.06
CA TRP A 126 -0.26 22.09 7.75
C TRP A 126 -0.84 20.91 8.54
N ARG A 127 -1.49 21.18 9.68
CA ARG A 127 -2.19 20.18 10.51
C ARG A 127 -3.28 19.43 9.73
N TRP A 128 -3.90 20.08 8.74
CA TRP A 128 -4.97 19.49 7.94
C TRP A 128 -4.53 18.26 7.14
N SER A 129 -3.24 18.17 6.79
CA SER A 129 -2.69 16.99 6.10
C SER A 129 -2.85 15.69 6.91
N THR A 130 -2.84 15.78 8.24
CA THR A 130 -3.11 14.64 9.14
C THR A 130 -4.56 14.16 8.98
N GLU A 131 -5.51 15.09 8.90
CA GLU A 131 -6.93 14.76 8.72
C GLU A 131 -7.19 14.12 7.35
N VAL A 132 -6.53 14.63 6.30
CA VAL A 132 -6.55 14.03 4.96
C VAL A 132 -5.99 12.61 4.99
N THR A 133 -4.84 12.40 5.63
CA THR A 133 -4.23 11.06 5.76
C THR A 133 -5.17 10.08 6.46
N PHE A 134 -5.84 10.50 7.54
CA PHE A 134 -6.82 9.65 8.23
C PHE A 134 -8.06 9.37 7.38
N ALA A 135 -8.55 10.35 6.62
CA ALA A 135 -9.66 10.16 5.71
C ALA A 135 -9.29 9.15 4.60
N GLU A 136 -8.15 9.33 3.95
CA GLU A 136 -7.65 8.45 2.90
C GLU A 136 -7.38 7.04 3.42
N ALA A 137 -6.70 6.89 4.57
CA ALA A 137 -6.44 5.58 5.14
C ALA A 137 -7.74 4.81 5.46
N ARG A 138 -8.80 5.50 5.91
CA ARG A 138 -10.12 4.89 6.13
C ARG A 138 -10.81 4.52 4.82
N GLN A 139 -10.77 5.40 3.82
CA GLN A 139 -11.50 5.23 2.56
C GLN A 139 -10.82 4.24 1.62
N GLU A 140 -9.50 4.33 1.46
CA GLU A 140 -8.74 3.61 0.43
C GLU A 140 -8.12 2.30 0.94
N LEU A 141 -7.80 2.23 2.24
CA LEU A 141 -7.19 1.05 2.87
C LEU A 141 -8.09 0.39 3.92
N GLY A 142 -9.24 0.98 4.24
CA GLY A 142 -10.16 0.43 5.23
C GLY A 142 -9.63 0.46 6.67
N ALA A 143 -8.82 1.45 7.02
CA ALA A 143 -8.37 1.65 8.41
C ALA A 143 -9.56 1.65 9.38
N GLY A 144 -9.48 0.85 10.45
CA GLY A 144 -10.56 0.68 11.43
C GLY A 144 -11.64 -0.35 11.05
N GLN A 145 -11.60 -0.97 9.86
CA GLN A 145 -12.55 -2.02 9.48
C GLN A 145 -12.19 -3.40 10.04
N ALA A 146 -10.99 -3.58 10.59
CA ALA A 146 -10.53 -4.84 11.16
C ALA A 146 -11.37 -5.24 12.40
N ARG A 147 -11.89 -6.47 12.39
CA ARG A 147 -12.75 -7.02 13.45
C ARG A 147 -11.94 -7.79 14.51
N ASN A 148 -11.04 -7.09 15.19
CA ASN A 148 -10.21 -7.72 16.23
C ASN A 148 -10.95 -7.84 17.56
N ARG A 149 -10.61 -8.87 18.35
CA ARG A 149 -11.16 -9.11 19.69
C ARG A 149 -10.15 -8.92 20.83
N ILE A 150 -8.90 -8.63 20.48
CA ILE A 150 -7.78 -8.49 21.43
C ILE A 150 -7.23 -7.08 21.31
N GLN A 151 -7.01 -6.41 22.44
CA GLN A 151 -6.52 -5.02 22.51
C GLN A 151 -5.24 -4.83 21.67
N LEU A 152 -4.22 -5.66 21.89
CA LEU A 152 -2.95 -5.57 21.15
C LEU A 152 -3.15 -5.68 19.62
N ALA A 153 -4.11 -6.49 19.16
CA ALA A 153 -4.41 -6.59 17.73
C ALA A 153 -5.06 -5.30 17.20
N VAL A 154 -5.97 -4.68 17.96
CA VAL A 154 -6.56 -3.36 17.63
C VAL A 154 -5.48 -2.29 17.53
N GLU A 155 -4.63 -2.21 18.55
CA GLU A 155 -3.51 -1.26 18.64
C GLU A 155 -2.49 -1.42 17.51
N ARG A 156 -2.44 -2.61 16.87
CA ARG A 156 -1.53 -2.87 15.75
C ARG A 156 -2.19 -2.72 14.38
N THR A 157 -3.43 -3.16 14.18
CA THR A 157 -4.05 -3.11 12.85
C THR A 157 -4.38 -1.70 12.37
N THR A 158 -4.73 -0.79 13.28
CA THR A 158 -5.05 0.59 12.89
C THR A 158 -3.80 1.34 12.43
N PRO A 159 -2.68 1.37 13.20
CA PRO A 159 -1.42 1.93 12.70
C PRO A 159 -0.89 1.20 11.48
N PHE A 160 -1.10 -0.11 11.37
CA PHE A 160 -0.68 -0.88 10.19
C PHE A 160 -1.26 -0.33 8.88
N ALA A 161 -2.52 0.11 8.86
CA ALA A 161 -3.11 0.75 7.69
C ALA A 161 -2.44 2.11 7.37
N LEU A 162 -2.12 2.90 8.40
CA LEU A 162 -1.39 4.18 8.23
C LEU A 162 0.04 3.96 7.73
N TYR A 163 0.72 2.93 8.22
CA TYR A 163 2.03 2.54 7.72
C TYR A 163 1.97 2.06 6.27
N CYS A 164 0.92 1.33 5.87
CA CYS A 164 0.71 0.95 4.48
C CYS A 164 0.43 2.18 3.59
N HIS A 165 -0.31 3.17 4.08
CA HIS A 165 -0.46 4.47 3.39
C HIS A 165 0.90 5.12 3.14
N THR A 166 1.72 5.24 4.19
CA THR A 166 3.07 5.78 4.07
C THR A 166 3.95 4.97 3.09
N ILE A 167 3.86 3.64 3.12
CA ILE A 167 4.60 2.75 2.20
C ILE A 167 4.18 3.01 0.74
N VAL A 168 2.89 3.18 0.47
CA VAL A 168 2.38 3.51 -0.88
C VAL A 168 2.95 4.84 -1.35
N VAL A 169 2.93 5.88 -0.49
CA VAL A 169 3.48 7.19 -0.82
C VAL A 169 4.98 7.10 -1.13
N ILE A 170 5.77 6.46 -0.27
CA ILE A 170 7.23 6.27 -0.50
C ILE A 170 7.49 5.45 -1.75
N TRP A 171 6.73 4.37 -1.97
CA TRP A 171 6.90 3.54 -3.16
C TRP A 171 6.63 4.35 -4.42
N TYR A 172 5.55 5.11 -4.44
CA TYR A 172 5.14 5.90 -5.58
C TYR A 172 6.17 7.00 -5.88
N THR A 173 6.63 7.75 -4.88
CA THR A 173 7.65 8.80 -5.09
C THR A 173 8.97 8.24 -5.63
N LEU A 174 9.35 7.01 -5.26
CA LEU A 174 10.61 6.41 -5.68
C LEU A 174 10.54 5.60 -6.99
N HIS A 175 9.39 5.00 -7.31
CA HIS A 175 9.28 4.01 -8.38
C HIS A 175 8.05 4.17 -9.28
N GLY A 176 6.98 4.79 -8.77
CA GLY A 176 5.68 4.85 -9.45
C GLY A 176 5.36 6.19 -10.09
N HIS A 177 6.05 7.26 -9.69
CA HIS A 177 5.74 8.61 -10.14
C HIS A 177 6.05 8.77 -11.62
N HIS A 178 5.01 9.07 -12.41
CA HIS A 178 5.15 9.46 -13.79
C HIS A 178 4.62 10.90 -13.99
N PRO A 179 5.38 11.81 -14.63
CA PRO A 179 4.98 13.22 -14.76
C PRO A 179 3.66 13.41 -15.54
N ALA A 180 3.23 12.40 -16.30
CA ALA A 180 1.95 12.43 -17.02
C ALA A 180 0.72 12.09 -16.15
N ASP A 181 0.88 11.57 -14.93
CA ASP A 181 -0.24 11.01 -14.14
C ASP A 181 -1.33 12.05 -13.87
N ALA A 182 -0.95 13.27 -13.49
CA ALA A 182 -1.89 14.36 -13.29
C ALA A 182 -2.56 14.80 -14.61
N ALA A 183 -1.83 14.75 -15.73
CA ALA A 183 -2.35 15.13 -17.04
C ALA A 183 -3.38 14.11 -17.55
N GLU A 184 -3.06 12.81 -17.48
CA GLU A 184 -3.96 11.72 -17.85
C GLU A 184 -5.24 11.75 -17.01
N ARG A 185 -5.14 12.10 -15.72
CA ARG A 185 -6.32 12.28 -14.87
C ARG A 185 -7.21 13.43 -15.33
N ARG A 186 -6.64 14.57 -15.74
CA ARG A 186 -7.42 15.68 -16.30
C ARG A 186 -8.09 15.30 -17.63
N GLU A 187 -7.44 14.50 -18.46
CA GLU A 187 -8.05 13.97 -19.69
C GLU A 187 -9.26 13.07 -19.39
N ARG A 188 -9.13 12.18 -18.39
CA ARG A 188 -10.22 11.27 -17.97
C ARG A 188 -11.31 11.96 -17.16
N GLN A 189 -11.01 13.09 -16.53
CA GLN A 189 -11.93 13.89 -15.72
C GLN A 189 -11.87 15.36 -16.15
N PRO A 190 -12.43 15.71 -17.33
CA PRO A 190 -12.28 17.04 -17.91
C PRO A 190 -12.82 18.18 -17.04
N TRP A 191 -13.75 17.87 -16.13
CA TRP A 191 -14.30 18.81 -15.16
C TRP A 191 -13.32 19.19 -14.04
N TYR A 192 -12.23 18.43 -13.84
CA TYR A 192 -11.26 18.68 -12.77
C TYR A 192 -10.01 19.39 -13.29
N THR A 193 -10.19 20.64 -13.71
CA THR A 193 -9.17 21.42 -14.45
C THR A 193 -7.95 21.81 -13.61
N SER A 194 -8.07 21.87 -12.28
CA SER A 194 -7.02 22.34 -11.36
C SER A 194 -6.15 21.24 -10.76
N LYS A 195 -6.41 19.95 -11.04
CA LYS A 195 -5.62 18.85 -10.47
C LYS A 195 -4.20 18.89 -11.00
N ALA A 196 -3.25 19.29 -10.15
CA ALA A 196 -1.82 19.40 -10.50
C ALA A 196 -0.99 18.21 -10.00
N GLU A 197 -1.42 17.55 -8.93
CA GLU A 197 -0.69 16.48 -8.26
C GLU A 197 -1.54 15.20 -8.17
N PRO A 198 -0.88 14.01 -8.11
CA PRO A 198 -1.56 12.75 -7.87
C PRO A 198 -2.15 12.71 -6.45
N ALA A 199 -3.37 12.18 -6.32
CA ALA A 199 -3.98 11.86 -5.03
C ALA A 199 -3.51 10.49 -4.53
N PHE A 200 -3.70 10.17 -3.25
CA PHE A 200 -3.33 8.85 -2.72
C PHE A 200 -3.99 7.69 -3.50
N ALA A 201 -5.25 7.85 -3.92
CA ALA A 201 -5.96 6.88 -4.74
C ALA A 201 -5.25 6.59 -6.08
N ASP A 202 -4.55 7.58 -6.66
CA ASP A 202 -3.75 7.41 -7.87
C ASP A 202 -2.51 6.56 -7.59
N MET A 203 -1.80 6.88 -6.51
CA MET A 203 -0.61 6.17 -6.05
C MET A 203 -0.91 4.70 -5.73
N ALA A 204 -2.01 4.46 -5.00
CA ALA A 204 -2.47 3.13 -4.65
C ALA A 204 -2.94 2.35 -5.89
N ALA A 205 -3.66 3.00 -6.82
CA ALA A 205 -4.07 2.39 -8.08
C ALA A 205 -2.85 1.95 -8.92
N GLU A 206 -1.80 2.76 -8.97
CA GLU A 206 -0.60 2.39 -9.71
C GLU A 206 0.10 1.18 -9.07
N LEU A 207 0.31 1.19 -7.76
CA LEU A 207 0.90 0.03 -7.07
C LEU A 207 0.04 -1.24 -7.19
N ARG A 208 -1.30 -1.11 -7.20
CA ARG A 208 -2.22 -2.21 -7.48
C ARG A 208 -1.98 -2.79 -8.88
N ARG A 209 -1.88 -1.94 -9.91
CA ARG A 209 -1.57 -2.38 -11.29
C ARG A 209 -0.23 -3.08 -11.38
N THR A 210 0.82 -2.51 -10.77
CA THR A 210 2.16 -3.14 -10.75
C THR A 210 2.12 -4.50 -10.05
N THR A 211 1.38 -4.61 -8.95
CA THR A 211 1.20 -5.89 -8.22
C THR A 211 0.47 -6.93 -9.06
N ILE A 212 -0.59 -6.53 -9.75
CA ILE A 212 -1.34 -7.40 -10.66
C ILE A 212 -0.42 -7.85 -11.81
N ALA A 213 0.30 -6.94 -12.45
CA ALA A 213 1.24 -7.26 -13.52
C ALA A 213 2.31 -8.26 -13.06
N ALA A 214 2.96 -8.01 -11.92
CA ALA A 214 3.94 -8.92 -11.34
C ALA A 214 3.38 -10.33 -11.14
N ARG A 215 2.16 -10.46 -10.59
CA ARG A 215 1.47 -11.76 -10.41
C ARG A 215 1.22 -12.49 -11.72
N PHE A 216 0.79 -11.78 -12.75
CA PHE A 216 0.54 -12.40 -14.06
C PHE A 216 1.83 -12.73 -14.81
N THR A 217 2.89 -11.93 -14.69
CA THR A 217 4.18 -12.24 -15.32
C THR A 217 4.88 -13.42 -14.66
N ALA A 218 4.82 -13.54 -13.33
CA ALA A 218 5.43 -14.69 -12.65
C ALA A 218 4.65 -15.99 -12.85
N ASN A 219 3.32 -15.90 -13.04
CA ASN A 219 2.47 -17.04 -13.32
C ASN A 219 2.12 -17.16 -14.82
N ALA A 220 2.84 -16.47 -15.70
CA ALA A 220 2.59 -16.57 -17.13
C ALA A 220 2.90 -18.00 -17.56
N PRO A 221 1.93 -18.79 -18.06
CA PRO A 221 2.29 -20.01 -18.76
C PRO A 221 3.23 -19.65 -19.91
N LEU A 222 4.14 -20.58 -20.26
CA LEU A 222 4.96 -20.45 -21.46
C LEU A 222 4.07 -19.97 -22.61
N LYS A 223 4.51 -18.94 -23.33
CA LYS A 223 3.78 -18.43 -24.50
C LYS A 223 3.54 -19.64 -25.41
N PRO A 224 2.27 -20.00 -25.72
CA PRO A 224 2.00 -21.18 -26.53
C PRO A 224 2.78 -21.05 -27.83
N THR A 225 3.53 -22.10 -28.15
CA THR A 225 4.26 -22.15 -29.42
C THR A 225 3.28 -22.10 -30.57
N ASP A 226 3.71 -21.58 -31.72
CA ASP A 226 2.85 -21.55 -32.91
C ASP A 226 2.32 -22.95 -33.28
N ALA A 227 3.03 -24.01 -32.91
CA ALA A 227 2.59 -25.39 -33.06
C ALA A 227 1.38 -25.72 -32.18
N GLU A 228 1.39 -25.32 -30.90
CA GLU A 228 0.26 -25.52 -29.97
C GLU A 228 -0.95 -24.68 -30.39
N ILE A 229 -0.74 -23.45 -30.86
CA ILE A 229 -1.81 -22.59 -31.38
C ILE A 229 -2.46 -23.26 -32.61
N ARG A 230 -1.65 -23.75 -33.56
CA ARG A 230 -2.15 -24.45 -34.75
C ARG A 230 -2.87 -25.75 -34.40
N ALA A 231 -2.40 -26.50 -33.41
CA ALA A 231 -3.04 -27.75 -32.97
C ALA A 231 -4.45 -27.49 -32.41
N VAL A 232 -4.64 -26.44 -31.61
CA VAL A 232 -5.97 -26.06 -31.10
C VAL A 232 -6.89 -25.60 -32.24
N GLN A 233 -6.36 -24.79 -33.17
CA GLN A 233 -7.13 -24.35 -34.34
C GLN A 233 -7.55 -25.52 -35.24
N GLN A 234 -6.68 -26.51 -35.44
CA GLN A 234 -7.00 -27.73 -36.19
C GLN A 234 -8.03 -28.60 -35.46
N ALA A 235 -7.91 -28.76 -34.15
CA ALA A 235 -8.88 -29.49 -33.35
C ALA A 235 -10.28 -28.85 -33.41
N TRP A 236 -10.36 -27.51 -33.40
CA TRP A 236 -11.63 -26.79 -33.57
C TRP A 236 -12.20 -26.91 -34.99
N ALA A 237 -11.35 -26.88 -36.03
CA ALA A 237 -11.77 -27.08 -37.40
C ALA A 237 -12.34 -28.51 -37.61
N GLN A 238 -11.70 -29.52 -37.03
CA GLN A 238 -12.15 -30.90 -37.11
C GLN A 238 -13.47 -31.13 -36.38
N ALA A 239 -13.61 -30.60 -35.15
CA ALA A 239 -14.86 -30.70 -34.39
C ALA A 239 -16.04 -29.97 -35.06
N GLY A 240 -15.76 -28.89 -35.80
CA GLY A 240 -16.78 -28.20 -36.60
C GLY A 240 -17.25 -28.99 -37.82
N LEU A 241 -16.40 -29.86 -38.37
CA LEU A 241 -16.74 -30.74 -39.49
C LEU A 241 -17.53 -31.98 -39.02
N ASP A 242 -17.22 -32.51 -37.84
CA ASP A 242 -17.91 -33.68 -37.26
C ASP A 242 -19.37 -33.38 -36.83
N HIS A 243 -19.74 -32.10 -36.68
CA HIS A 243 -21.11 -31.66 -36.44
C HIS A 243 -21.92 -31.36 -37.72
N ALA A 244 -21.29 -31.40 -38.88
CA ALA A 244 -21.90 -31.12 -40.18
C ALA A 244 -22.16 -32.39 -41.03
N ALA A 245 -21.83 -33.58 -40.51
CA ALA A 245 -22.10 -34.89 -41.10
C ALA A 245 -23.24 -35.60 -40.33
#